data_AF-A0A3N5SSC6-F1
#
_entry.id   AF-A0A3N5SSC6-F1
#
_cell.length_a   1.000
_cell.length_b   1.000
_cell.length_c   1.000
_cell.angle_alpha   90.00
_cell.angle_beta   90.00
_cell.angle_gamma   90.00
#
_symmetry.space_group_name_H-M   'P 1'
#
loop_
_entity.id
_entity.type
_entity.pdbx_description
1 polymer ?
#
loop_
_entity_poly.entity_id
_entity_poly.type
_entity_poly.pdbx_seq_one_letter_code
_entity_poly.pdbx_strand_id
1 'polypeptide(L)'
;MGSPPPVPQEQIDARRTRQASEQYFTAVNTLIDDLSSKNARATNYERTAAWHDSYASKIDSLSLRNVDPELADYGKLVGQRLRAVGASSRGVSLRLNTAQNEFVVDYSVDPGQFGGWGPGMFMGGAAMYSPPTWRATSNLQQVREKQARAVEEGAEQREQIWQTITDSRQKARQQMYSKFGKDFGGGR
;
A
#
# COMPACT_ATOMS: atom_id res chain seq x y z
N MET A 1 -38.31 19.51 49.76
CA MET A 1 -37.19 19.20 48.84
C MET A 1 -37.77 19.14 47.43
N GLY A 2 -37.55 20.16 46.61
CA GLY A 2 -38.02 20.17 45.23
C GLY A 2 -37.10 19.31 44.37
N SER A 3 -37.65 18.32 43.66
CA SER A 3 -36.90 17.56 42.67
C SER A 3 -36.30 18.52 41.63
N PRO A 4 -35.04 18.33 41.21
CA PRO A 4 -34.47 19.15 40.15
C PRO A 4 -35.33 19.02 38.88
N PRO A 5 -35.50 20.12 38.11
CA PRO A 5 -36.31 20.11 36.91
C PRO A 5 -35.78 19.06 35.90
N PRO A 6 -36.67 18.36 35.17
CA PRO A 6 -36.26 17.38 34.17
C PRO A 6 -35.40 18.05 33.10
N VAL A 7 -34.28 17.41 32.77
CA VAL A 7 -33.39 17.88 31.70
C VAL A 7 -34.13 17.80 30.37
N PRO A 8 -34.11 18.85 29.52
CA PRO A 8 -34.76 18.81 28.21
C PRO A 8 -34.24 17.65 27.35
N GLN A 9 -35.15 16.96 26.65
CA GLN A 9 -34.86 15.80 25.80
C GLN A 9 -33.75 16.10 24.76
N GLU A 10 -33.75 17.31 24.21
CA GLU A 10 -32.74 17.81 23.27
C GLU A 10 -31.31 17.75 23.84
N GLN A 11 -31.13 18.11 25.13
CA GLN A 11 -29.82 18.06 25.77
C GLN A 11 -29.36 16.61 26.06
N ILE A 12 -30.31 15.68 26.21
CA ILE A 12 -29.99 14.25 26.35
C ILE A 12 -29.50 13.71 25.00
N ASP A 13 -30.20 14.04 23.92
CA ASP A 13 -29.87 13.56 22.58
C ASP A 13 -28.57 14.17 22.03
N ALA A 14 -28.30 15.45 22.32
CA ALA A 14 -27.02 16.09 22.04
C ALA A 14 -25.85 15.41 22.80
N ARG A 15 -26.04 15.07 24.08
CA ARG A 15 -25.02 14.35 24.87
C ARG A 15 -24.75 12.95 24.33
N ARG A 16 -25.82 12.20 23.98
CA ARG A 16 -25.71 10.86 23.36
C ARG A 16 -24.99 10.94 22.02
N THR A 17 -25.34 11.92 21.20
CA THR A 17 -24.72 12.12 19.88
C THR A 17 -23.23 12.40 20.02
N ARG A 18 -22.85 13.32 20.93
CA ARG A 18 -21.44 13.62 21.21
C ARG A 18 -20.67 12.38 21.66
N GLN A 19 -21.21 11.61 22.61
CA GLN A 19 -20.54 10.41 23.13
C GLN A 19 -20.37 9.33 22.06
N ALA A 20 -21.40 9.05 21.27
CA ALA A 20 -21.32 8.08 20.18
C ALA A 20 -20.33 8.52 19.10
N SER A 21 -20.32 9.82 18.77
CA SER A 21 -19.38 10.44 17.83
C SER A 21 -17.93 10.34 18.30
N GLU A 22 -17.66 10.63 19.58
CA GLU A 22 -16.34 10.52 20.20
C GLU A 22 -15.82 9.06 20.18
N GLN A 23 -16.70 8.10 20.49
CA GLN A 23 -16.39 6.67 20.42
C GLN A 23 -16.11 6.22 18.98
N TYR A 24 -16.93 6.64 18.01
CA TYR A 24 -16.76 6.31 16.61
C TYR A 24 -15.43 6.85 16.07
N PHE A 25 -15.15 8.14 16.30
CA PHE A 25 -13.90 8.76 15.88
C PHE A 25 -12.67 8.05 16.47
N THR A 26 -12.72 7.72 17.76
CA THR A 26 -11.65 6.98 18.44
C THR A 26 -11.46 5.57 17.86
N ALA A 27 -12.55 4.86 17.57
CA ALA A 27 -12.50 3.53 16.99
C ALA A 27 -11.87 3.54 15.58
N VAL A 28 -12.31 4.47 14.72
CA VAL A 28 -11.73 4.65 13.37
C VAL A 28 -10.24 4.94 13.46
N ASN A 29 -9.83 5.89 14.32
CA ASN A 29 -8.42 6.25 14.43
C ASN A 29 -7.56 5.12 15.01
N THR A 30 -8.08 4.36 15.98
CA THR A 30 -7.38 3.18 16.51
C THR A 30 -7.14 2.14 15.41
N LEU A 31 -8.13 1.90 14.54
CA LEU A 31 -7.97 1.00 13.40
C LEU A 31 -6.92 1.50 12.41
N ILE A 32 -6.91 2.81 12.11
CA ILE A 32 -5.91 3.43 11.22
C ILE A 32 -4.50 3.31 11.83
N ASP A 33 -4.34 3.57 13.13
CA ASP A 33 -3.03 3.56 13.80
C ASP A 33 -2.45 2.14 13.90
N ASP A 34 -3.30 1.14 14.18
CA ASP A 34 -2.92 -0.28 14.14
C ASP A 34 -2.53 -0.73 12.72
N LEU A 35 -3.29 -0.30 11.71
CA LEU A 35 -2.95 -0.59 10.31
C LEU A 35 -1.64 0.07 9.88
N SER A 36 -1.43 1.35 10.22
CA SER A 36 -0.21 2.09 9.89
C SER A 36 1.03 1.39 10.48
N SER A 37 0.95 0.96 11.74
CA SER A 37 2.00 0.21 12.42
C SER A 37 2.32 -1.12 11.74
N LYS A 38 1.31 -1.83 11.23
CA LYS A 38 1.48 -3.08 10.46
C LYS A 38 2.06 -2.82 9.07
N ASN A 39 1.61 -1.76 8.42
CA ASN A 39 2.03 -1.40 7.07
C ASN A 39 3.51 -1.00 7.03
N ALA A 40 4.01 -0.31 8.05
CA ALA A 40 5.42 0.10 8.15
C ALA A 40 6.43 -1.06 8.11
N ARG A 41 6.00 -2.28 8.44
CA ARG A 41 6.84 -3.50 8.46
C ARG A 41 6.51 -4.47 7.32
N ALA A 42 5.61 -4.08 6.41
CA ALA A 42 5.08 -4.98 5.41
C ALA A 42 6.01 -5.07 4.19
N THR A 43 6.38 -6.28 3.81
CA THR A 43 7.20 -6.56 2.61
C THR A 43 6.42 -7.24 1.49
N ASN A 44 5.22 -7.76 1.79
CA ASN A 44 4.39 -8.50 0.84
C ASN A 44 3.15 -7.69 0.44
N TYR A 45 3.08 -7.28 -0.82
CA TYR A 45 2.01 -6.42 -1.35
C TYR A 45 0.62 -7.06 -1.33
N GLU A 46 0.49 -8.37 -1.55
CA GLU A 46 -0.80 -9.07 -1.51
C GLU A 46 -1.35 -9.11 -0.09
N ARG A 47 -0.48 -9.43 0.88
CA ARG A 47 -0.84 -9.42 2.30
C ARG A 47 -1.21 -8.01 2.76
N THR A 48 -0.44 -7.01 2.35
CA THR A 48 -0.74 -5.60 2.60
C THR A 48 -2.11 -5.23 2.04
N ALA A 49 -2.44 -5.65 0.81
CA ALA A 49 -3.74 -5.37 0.22
C ALA A 49 -4.89 -5.98 1.03
N ALA A 50 -4.76 -7.25 1.44
CA ALA A 50 -5.76 -7.94 2.25
C ALA A 50 -5.98 -7.25 3.61
N TRP A 51 -4.92 -6.74 4.24
CA TRP A 51 -5.05 -5.95 5.46
C TRP A 51 -5.85 -4.68 5.21
N HIS A 52 -5.53 -3.89 4.18
CA HIS A 52 -6.28 -2.67 3.90
C HIS A 52 -7.77 -2.92 3.65
N ASP A 53 -8.10 -3.95 2.87
CA ASP A 53 -9.49 -4.35 2.58
C ASP A 53 -10.21 -4.83 3.87
N SER A 54 -9.51 -5.56 4.75
CA SER A 54 -10.04 -5.98 6.05
C SER A 54 -10.33 -4.80 6.97
N TYR A 55 -9.42 -3.82 7.06
CA TYR A 55 -9.61 -2.64 7.93
C TYR A 55 -10.67 -1.70 7.40
N ALA A 56 -10.78 -1.53 6.07
CA ALA A 56 -11.90 -0.84 5.46
C ALA A 56 -13.24 -1.48 5.85
N SER A 57 -13.31 -2.82 5.79
CA SER A 57 -14.52 -3.57 6.17
C SER A 57 -14.84 -3.42 7.66
N LYS A 58 -13.84 -3.38 8.53
CA LYS A 58 -14.02 -3.12 9.98
C LYS A 58 -14.59 -1.73 10.21
N ILE A 59 -14.09 -0.70 9.53
CA ILE A 59 -14.60 0.67 9.63
C ILE A 59 -16.08 0.73 9.19
N ASP A 60 -16.41 0.10 8.07
CA ASP A 60 -17.79 0.07 7.55
C ASP A 60 -18.76 -0.68 8.48
N SER A 61 -18.25 -1.61 9.30
CA SER A 61 -19.04 -2.35 10.29
C SER A 61 -19.26 -1.60 11.61
N LEU A 62 -18.62 -0.44 11.82
CA LEU A 62 -18.80 0.36 13.02
C LEU A 62 -20.23 0.91 13.09
N SER A 63 -20.81 0.91 14.29
CA SER A 63 -22.14 1.46 14.51
C SER A 63 -22.18 2.96 14.22
N LEU A 64 -23.13 3.37 13.36
CA LEU A 64 -23.43 4.79 13.06
C LEU A 64 -24.56 5.35 13.94
N ARG A 65 -25.04 4.58 14.94
CA ARG A 65 -26.18 5.00 15.77
C ARG A 65 -25.83 6.23 16.60
N ASN A 66 -26.58 7.32 16.39
CA ASN A 66 -26.35 8.63 17.00
C ASN A 66 -24.95 9.21 16.68
N VAL A 67 -24.30 8.79 15.61
CA VAL A 67 -23.03 9.38 15.18
C VAL A 67 -23.31 10.61 14.34
N ASP A 68 -22.50 11.65 14.51
CA ASP A 68 -22.57 12.85 13.69
C ASP A 68 -22.39 12.51 12.19
N PRO A 69 -23.24 13.02 11.28
CA PRO A 69 -23.13 12.72 9.86
C PRO A 69 -21.75 13.03 9.25
N GLU A 70 -21.08 14.11 9.70
CA GLU A 70 -19.76 14.47 9.18
C GLU A 70 -18.69 13.42 9.59
N LEU A 71 -18.85 12.79 10.75
CA LEU A 71 -17.99 11.68 11.17
C LEU A 71 -18.29 10.38 10.41
N ALA A 72 -19.56 10.12 10.11
CA ALA A 72 -19.93 8.98 9.28
C ALA A 72 -19.30 9.10 7.88
N ASP A 73 -19.33 10.30 7.29
CA ASP A 73 -18.68 10.59 6.03
C ASP A 73 -17.15 10.49 6.10
N TYR A 74 -16.54 10.94 7.20
CA TYR A 74 -15.12 10.73 7.46
C TYR A 74 -14.76 9.24 7.45
N GLY A 75 -15.50 8.40 8.19
CA GLY A 75 -15.24 6.97 8.22
C GLY A 75 -15.39 6.30 6.86
N LYS A 76 -16.43 6.68 6.10
CA LYS A 76 -16.64 6.23 4.71
C LYS A 76 -15.48 6.63 3.80
N LEU A 77 -15.01 7.87 3.89
CA LEU A 77 -13.87 8.36 3.13
C LEU A 77 -12.61 7.55 3.46
N VAL A 78 -12.31 7.33 4.74
CA VAL A 78 -11.17 6.49 5.16
C VAL A 78 -11.31 5.08 4.58
N GLY A 79 -12.47 4.44 4.71
CA GLY A 79 -12.72 3.10 4.17
C GLY A 79 -12.47 3.01 2.66
N GLN A 80 -12.89 4.03 1.89
CA GLN A 80 -12.61 4.13 0.46
C GLN A 80 -11.11 4.29 0.17
N ARG A 81 -10.40 5.13 0.93
CA ARG A 81 -8.96 5.34 0.78
C ARG A 81 -8.16 4.08 1.10
N LEU A 82 -8.52 3.35 2.15
CA LEU A 82 -7.88 2.07 2.47
C LEU A 82 -8.04 1.07 1.31
N ARG A 83 -9.24 0.94 0.74
CA ARG A 83 -9.45 0.09 -0.45
C ARG A 83 -8.61 0.53 -1.65
N ALA A 84 -8.44 1.84 -1.85
CA ALA A 84 -7.58 2.36 -2.92
C ALA A 84 -6.11 1.95 -2.70
N VAL A 85 -5.60 1.98 -1.47
CA VAL A 85 -4.27 1.45 -1.14
C VAL A 85 -4.18 -0.05 -1.40
N GLY A 86 -5.22 -0.81 -1.05
CA GLY A 86 -5.29 -2.24 -1.33
C GLY A 86 -5.25 -2.56 -2.82
N ALA A 87 -6.00 -1.82 -3.63
CA ALA A 87 -6.00 -1.94 -5.09
C ALA A 87 -4.62 -1.58 -5.69
N SER A 88 -4.01 -0.48 -5.24
CA SER A 88 -2.66 -0.07 -5.67
C SER A 88 -1.62 -1.16 -5.36
N SER A 89 -1.66 -1.74 -4.15
CA SER A 89 -0.75 -2.82 -3.75
C SER A 89 -0.91 -4.07 -4.63
N ARG A 90 -2.14 -4.47 -4.95
CA ARG A 90 -2.40 -5.56 -5.91
C ARG A 90 -1.85 -5.24 -7.31
N GLY A 91 -1.98 -3.99 -7.76
CA GLY A 91 -1.42 -3.54 -9.03
C GLY A 91 0.11 -3.62 -9.09
N VAL A 92 0.80 -3.29 -7.99
CA VAL A 92 2.27 -3.47 -7.89
C VAL A 92 2.64 -4.96 -7.95
N SER A 93 1.97 -5.80 -7.17
CA SER A 93 2.22 -7.25 -7.17
C SER A 93 2.07 -7.86 -8.56
N LEU A 94 1.02 -7.50 -9.30
CA LEU A 94 0.83 -7.94 -10.68
C LEU A 94 2.00 -7.51 -11.59
N ARG A 95 2.40 -6.24 -11.53
CA ARG A 95 3.51 -5.71 -12.35
C ARG A 95 4.84 -6.38 -12.03
N LEU A 96 5.11 -6.69 -10.76
CA LEU A 96 6.30 -7.43 -10.35
C LEU A 96 6.32 -8.85 -10.94
N ASN A 97 5.19 -9.56 -10.88
CA ASN A 97 5.04 -10.90 -11.45
C ASN A 97 5.19 -10.87 -12.98
N THR A 98 4.58 -9.89 -13.66
CA THR A 98 4.75 -9.71 -15.11
C THR A 98 6.20 -9.47 -15.49
N ALA A 99 6.89 -8.53 -14.82
CA ALA A 99 8.31 -8.25 -15.08
C ALA A 99 9.19 -9.48 -14.83
N GLN A 100 8.91 -10.25 -13.78
CA GLN A 100 9.64 -11.48 -13.49
C GLN A 100 9.46 -12.54 -14.60
N ASN A 101 8.27 -12.65 -15.18
CA ASN A 101 7.98 -13.59 -16.27
C ASN A 101 8.62 -13.19 -17.60
N GLU A 102 9.08 -11.95 -17.74
CA GLU A 102 9.84 -11.48 -18.90
C GLU A 102 11.35 -11.80 -18.80
N PHE A 103 11.81 -12.38 -17.69
CA PHE A 103 13.21 -12.74 -17.52
C PHE A 103 13.63 -13.84 -18.50
N VAL A 104 14.65 -13.56 -19.31
CA VAL A 104 15.21 -14.46 -20.32
C VAL A 104 16.72 -14.58 -20.12
N VAL A 105 17.22 -15.81 -20.26
CA VAL A 105 18.65 -16.13 -20.29
C VAL A 105 18.95 -16.78 -21.63
N ASP A 106 19.76 -16.11 -22.44
CA ASP A 106 20.24 -16.61 -23.71
C ASP A 106 21.61 -17.25 -23.54
N TYR A 107 21.75 -18.48 -24.06
CA TYR A 107 23.02 -19.20 -24.10
C TYR A 107 23.54 -19.23 -25.54
N SER A 108 24.69 -18.62 -25.78
CA SER A 108 25.41 -18.76 -27.04
C SER A 108 26.57 -19.73 -26.86
N VAL A 109 26.59 -20.78 -27.67
CA VAL A 109 27.71 -21.72 -27.80
C VAL A 109 28.45 -21.36 -29.08
N ASP A 110 29.74 -21.08 -28.96
CA ASP A 110 30.65 -21.00 -30.10
C ASP A 110 31.27 -22.40 -30.28
N PRO A 111 30.82 -23.20 -31.27
CA PRO A 111 31.37 -24.53 -31.51
C PRO A 111 32.82 -24.38 -31.99
N GLY A 112 33.76 -24.83 -31.17
CA GLY A 112 35.19 -24.74 -31.44
C GLY A 112 35.55 -25.12 -32.87
N GLN A 113 36.30 -24.25 -33.55
CA GLN A 113 36.73 -24.47 -34.93
C GLN A 113 38.09 -25.16 -35.00
N PHE A 114 38.20 -26.15 -35.88
CA PHE A 114 39.48 -26.58 -36.42
C PHE A 114 39.88 -25.59 -37.53
N GLY A 115 41.00 -24.89 -37.35
CA GLY A 115 41.53 -23.96 -38.33
C GLY A 115 41.77 -24.66 -39.67
N GLY A 116 41.09 -24.20 -40.72
CA GLY A 116 41.29 -24.67 -42.09
C GLY A 116 42.69 -24.37 -42.61
N TRP A 117 43.12 -25.15 -43.60
CA TRP A 117 44.42 -25.09 -44.27
C TRP A 117 44.63 -23.72 -44.93
N GLY A 118 45.13 -22.74 -44.17
CA GLY A 118 45.51 -21.43 -44.69
C GLY A 118 46.85 -21.47 -45.45
N PRO A 119 47.17 -20.47 -46.30
CA PRO A 119 48.33 -20.49 -47.21
C PRO A 119 49.72 -20.60 -46.55
N GLY A 120 49.79 -20.58 -45.21
CA GLY A 120 51.02 -20.70 -44.42
C GLY A 120 51.47 -22.14 -44.11
N MET A 121 50.78 -23.17 -44.60
CA MET A 121 51.05 -24.58 -44.31
C MET A 121 52.40 -25.13 -44.83
N PHE A 122 53.19 -24.32 -45.55
CA PHE A 122 54.52 -24.69 -46.04
C PHE A 122 55.65 -24.47 -45.01
N MET A 123 55.35 -23.95 -43.81
CA MET A 123 56.31 -23.70 -42.72
C MET A 123 55.82 -24.25 -41.37
N GLY A 124 55.63 -25.57 -41.25
CA GLY A 124 55.62 -26.28 -39.96
C GLY A 124 54.55 -25.86 -38.94
N GLY A 125 53.36 -25.42 -39.36
CA GLY A 125 52.29 -24.97 -38.46
C GLY A 125 51.39 -26.11 -37.97
N ALA A 126 51.37 -26.34 -36.65
CA ALA A 126 50.41 -27.24 -36.01
C ALA A 126 48.96 -26.79 -36.26
N ALA A 127 48.03 -27.74 -36.41
CA ALA A 127 46.61 -27.44 -36.54
C ALA A 127 46.12 -26.62 -35.33
N MET A 128 45.63 -25.40 -35.57
CA MET A 128 45.04 -24.57 -34.52
C MET A 128 43.65 -25.10 -34.18
N TYR A 129 43.52 -25.72 -33.01
CA TYR A 129 42.24 -26.06 -32.40
C TYR A 129 41.80 -24.92 -31.48
N SER A 130 40.64 -24.32 -31.74
CA SER A 130 39.99 -23.42 -30.80
C SER A 130 38.94 -24.20 -30.00
N PRO A 131 39.03 -24.28 -28.67
CA PRO A 131 38.01 -24.97 -27.86
C PRO A 131 36.67 -24.21 -27.92
N PRO A 132 35.54 -24.90 -27.73
CA PRO A 132 34.24 -24.25 -27.69
C PRO A 132 34.13 -23.29 -26.50
N THR A 133 33.50 -22.14 -26.72
CA THR A 133 33.22 -21.16 -25.65
C THR A 133 31.72 -21.03 -25.42
N TRP A 134 31.37 -20.71 -24.18
CA TRP A 134 29.99 -20.60 -23.73
C TRP A 134 29.82 -19.20 -23.16
N ARG A 135 28.80 -18.47 -23.60
CA ARG A 135 28.44 -17.16 -23.05
C ARG A 135 26.96 -17.14 -22.73
N ALA A 136 26.63 -16.69 -21.53
CA ALA A 136 25.27 -16.43 -21.11
C ALA A 136 25.03 -14.92 -21.06
N THR A 137 24.00 -14.44 -21.73
CA THR A 137 23.51 -13.05 -21.64
C THR A 137 22.09 -13.06 -21.09
N SER A 138 21.75 -12.12 -20.21
CA SER A 138 20.40 -12.04 -19.64
C SER A 138 19.89 -10.60 -19.64
N ASN A 139 18.56 -10.45 -19.62
CA ASN A 139 17.88 -9.16 -19.49
C ASN A 139 17.61 -8.76 -18.03
N LEU A 140 18.34 -9.33 -17.06
CA LEU A 140 18.11 -9.13 -15.63
C LEU A 140 18.04 -7.66 -15.21
N GLN A 141 18.89 -6.82 -15.79
CA GLN A 141 18.92 -5.39 -15.49
C GLN A 141 17.62 -4.69 -15.89
N GLN A 142 17.09 -5.00 -17.08
CA GLN A 142 15.83 -4.45 -17.57
C GLN A 142 14.65 -4.90 -16.70
N VAL A 143 14.63 -6.18 -16.28
CA VAL A 143 13.61 -6.71 -15.36
C VAL A 143 13.64 -5.98 -14.03
N ARG A 144 14.83 -5.79 -13.44
CA ARG A 144 15.00 -5.06 -12.18
C ARG A 144 14.56 -3.60 -12.30
N GLU A 145 14.85 -2.94 -13.41
CA GLU A 145 14.40 -1.56 -13.65
C GLU A 145 12.88 -1.46 -13.75
N LYS A 146 12.21 -2.41 -14.44
CA LYS A 146 10.74 -2.49 -14.49
C LYS A 146 10.15 -2.71 -13.09
N GLN A 147 10.75 -3.61 -12.32
CA GLN A 147 10.32 -3.88 -10.94
C GLN A 147 10.49 -2.64 -10.05
N ALA A 148 11.62 -1.94 -10.14
CA ALA A 148 11.89 -0.73 -9.37
C ALA A 148 10.87 0.38 -9.68
N ARG A 149 10.58 0.65 -10.96
CA ARG A 149 9.56 1.64 -11.36
C ARG A 149 8.17 1.29 -10.83
N ALA A 150 7.76 0.02 -10.92
CA ALA A 150 6.47 -0.42 -10.40
C ALA A 150 6.33 -0.21 -8.89
N VAL A 151 7.44 -0.39 -8.14
CA VAL A 151 7.49 -0.13 -6.69
C VAL A 151 7.43 1.37 -6.41
N GLU A 152 8.21 2.18 -7.12
CA GLU A 152 8.30 3.63 -6.95
C GLU A 152 6.97 4.33 -7.22
N GLU A 153 6.36 4.10 -8.38
CA GLU A 153 5.04 4.66 -8.73
C GLU A 153 3.97 4.25 -7.72
N GLY A 154 4.01 3.00 -7.27
CA GLY A 154 3.09 2.50 -6.27
C GLY A 154 3.31 3.14 -4.90
N ALA A 155 4.55 3.43 -4.52
CA ALA A 155 4.88 4.05 -3.24
C ALA A 155 4.35 5.48 -3.16
N GLU A 156 4.60 6.30 -4.18
CA GLU A 156 4.14 7.69 -4.23
C GLU A 156 2.61 7.78 -4.12
N GLN A 157 1.89 6.95 -4.89
CA GLN A 157 0.43 6.92 -4.84
C GLN A 157 -0.09 6.55 -3.45
N ARG A 158 0.53 5.57 -2.78
CA ARG A 158 0.13 5.17 -1.42
C ARG A 158 0.42 6.25 -0.39
N GLU A 159 1.57 6.92 -0.50
CA GLU A 159 1.94 8.03 0.38
C GLU A 159 0.92 9.18 0.29
N GLN A 160 0.55 9.59 -0.92
CA GLN A 160 -0.49 10.61 -1.13
C GLN A 160 -1.84 10.21 -0.50
N ILE A 161 -2.21 8.93 -0.59
CA ILE A 161 -3.44 8.43 0.04
C ILE A 161 -3.34 8.50 1.58
N TRP A 162 -2.19 8.12 2.15
CA TRP A 162 -1.96 8.20 3.60
C TRP A 162 -1.94 9.64 4.11
N GLN A 163 -1.36 10.57 3.35
CA GLN A 163 -1.42 12.00 3.63
C GLN A 163 -2.89 12.46 3.72
N THR A 164 -3.70 12.08 2.72
CA THR A 164 -5.14 12.40 2.67
C THR A 164 -5.92 11.82 3.86
N ILE A 165 -5.57 10.61 4.32
CA ILE A 165 -6.16 10.02 5.53
C ILE A 165 -5.83 10.87 6.76
N THR A 166 -4.58 11.33 6.87
CA THR A 166 -4.11 12.16 7.98
C THR A 166 -4.79 13.53 7.98
N ASP A 167 -4.91 14.15 6.81
CA ASP A 167 -5.60 15.44 6.65
C ASP A 167 -7.09 15.33 6.98
N SER A 168 -7.75 14.25 6.53
CA SER A 168 -9.17 14.03 6.82
C SER A 168 -9.42 13.77 8.31
N ARG A 169 -8.49 13.12 9.03
CA ARG A 169 -8.51 12.99 10.48
C ARG A 169 -8.46 14.35 11.18
N GLN A 170 -7.55 15.24 10.78
CA GLN A 170 -7.45 16.58 11.38
C GLN A 170 -8.68 17.42 11.09
N LYS A 171 -9.19 17.37 9.86
CA LYS A 171 -10.42 18.08 9.47
C LYS A 171 -11.61 17.62 10.31
N ALA A 172 -11.82 16.32 10.44
CA ALA A 172 -12.89 15.75 11.25
C ALA A 172 -12.77 16.19 12.73
N ARG A 173 -11.55 16.18 13.29
CA ARG A 173 -11.30 16.66 14.65
C ARG A 173 -11.69 18.14 14.83
N GLN A 174 -11.29 19.01 13.91
CA GLN A 174 -11.62 20.44 13.93
C GLN A 174 -13.13 20.70 13.81
N GLN A 175 -13.81 19.95 12.95
CA GLN A 175 -15.26 20.02 12.79
C GLN A 175 -15.98 19.62 14.08
N MET A 176 -15.56 18.52 14.72
CA MET A 176 -16.14 18.07 15.98
C MET A 176 -15.86 19.03 17.13
N TYR A 177 -14.67 19.62 17.18
CA TYR A 177 -14.36 20.68 18.15
C TYR A 177 -15.28 21.89 17.98
N SER A 178 -15.46 22.35 16.73
CA SER A 178 -16.31 23.50 16.43
C SER A 178 -17.78 23.25 16.79
N LYS A 179 -18.25 22.00 16.63
CA LYS A 179 -19.64 21.61 16.86
C LYS A 179 -19.96 21.32 18.33
N PHE A 180 -19.06 20.66 19.04
CA PHE A 180 -19.30 20.18 20.41
C PHE A 180 -18.51 20.95 21.48
N GLY A 181 -17.64 21.89 21.08
CA GLY A 181 -16.80 22.68 21.99
C GLY A 181 -15.77 21.87 22.77
N LYS A 182 -15.57 20.60 22.40
CA LYS A 182 -14.66 19.66 23.06
C LYS A 182 -13.81 18.96 22.03
N ASP A 183 -12.54 18.79 22.38
CA ASP A 183 -11.60 18.09 21.52
C ASP A 183 -11.84 16.58 21.56
N PHE A 184 -11.85 15.95 20.39
CA PHE A 184 -12.05 14.52 20.25
C PHE A 184 -10.67 13.86 20.10
N GLY A 185 -10.38 12.87 20.95
CA GLY A 185 -9.10 12.15 20.94
C GLY A 185 -8.01 12.72 21.86
N GLY A 186 -8.30 13.73 22.68
CA GLY A 186 -7.38 14.31 23.67
C GLY A 186 -7.20 13.49 24.96
N GLY A 187 -7.32 12.17 24.88
CA GLY A 187 -7.36 11.26 26.02
C GLY A 187 -6.30 10.17 25.98
N ARG A 188 -5.03 10.53 25.77
CA ARG A 188 -3.82 9.83 26.24
C ARG A 188 -2.70 10.83 26.39
#